data_AF-A0A8T5U8L0-F1
#
_entry.id   AF-A0A8T5U8L0-F1
#
_cell.length_a   1.000
_cell.length_b   1.000
_cell.length_c   1.000
_cell.angle_alpha   90.00
_cell.angle_beta   90.00
_cell.angle_gamma   90.00
#
_symmetry.space_group_name_H-M   'P 1'
#
loop_
_entity.id
_entity.type
_entity.pdbx_description
1 polymer ?
#
loop_
_entity_poly.entity_id
_entity_poly.type
_entity_poly.pdbx_seq_one_letter_code
_entity_poly.pdbx_strand_id
1 'polypeptide(L)'
;MVLIRESEAIEENRNKLGKKGFLNNLLPRVFRTEGDVVTFEPKKIEESIINETCIDPHSANEITQLVVRRIISSGMKFLSGPHIREIVCSILSEEHYEEARKLYTRIGMPLMDYEAILENGLNENANQHMNPESIHHWAANRISDEYALLRILDSEEAHAHLYGDIHIHLLRYFDLRPFC
;
A
#
# COMPACT_ATOMS: atom_id res chain seq x y z
N MET A 1 -15.36 -43.32 -38.16
CA MET A 1 -14.97 -43.33 -36.73
C MET A 1 -13.52 -42.87 -36.67
N VAL A 2 -13.30 -41.56 -36.55
CA VAL A 2 -11.95 -40.97 -36.56
C VAL A 2 -11.41 -41.07 -35.14
N LEU A 3 -10.45 -41.99 -34.95
CA LEU A 3 -9.67 -42.13 -33.72
C LEU A 3 -8.75 -40.91 -33.60
N ILE A 4 -9.22 -39.84 -32.97
CA ILE A 4 -8.36 -38.75 -32.52
C ILE A 4 -7.51 -39.29 -31.37
N ARG A 5 -6.21 -39.10 -31.51
CA ARG A 5 -5.13 -39.81 -30.83
C ARG A 5 -5.09 -39.43 -29.35
N GLU A 6 -5.28 -40.43 -28.48
CA GLU A 6 -5.10 -40.31 -27.02
C GLU A 6 -3.73 -39.72 -26.63
N SER A 7 -2.71 -39.87 -27.49
CA SER A 7 -1.37 -39.31 -27.27
C SER A 7 -1.32 -37.78 -27.27
N GLU A 8 -2.12 -37.10 -28.10
CA GLU A 8 -2.12 -35.63 -28.21
C GLU A 8 -2.77 -35.00 -26.96
N ALA A 9 -3.81 -35.63 -26.40
CA ALA A 9 -4.50 -35.16 -25.19
C ALA A 9 -3.66 -35.34 -23.91
N ILE A 10 -2.80 -36.36 -23.85
CA ILE A 10 -1.89 -36.62 -22.72
C ILE A 10 -0.72 -35.63 -22.73
N GLU A 11 -0.21 -35.28 -23.92
CA GLU A 11 0.89 -34.34 -24.10
C GLU A 11 0.45 -32.89 -23.84
N GLU A 12 -0.78 -32.52 -24.23
CA GLU A 12 -1.40 -31.24 -23.85
C GLU A 12 -1.60 -31.12 -22.33
N ASN A 13 -2.06 -32.19 -21.66
CA ASN A 13 -2.22 -32.21 -20.20
C ASN A 13 -0.88 -32.14 -19.46
N ARG A 14 0.16 -32.83 -19.95
CA ARG A 14 1.53 -32.73 -19.40
C ARG A 14 2.12 -31.33 -19.57
N ASN A 15 1.93 -30.71 -20.73
CA ASN A 15 2.37 -29.33 -20.96
C ASN A 15 1.59 -28.31 -20.10
N LYS A 16 0.28 -28.52 -19.89
CA LYS A 16 -0.51 -27.71 -18.94
C LYS A 16 -0.04 -27.90 -17.49
N LEU A 17 0.23 -29.12 -17.04
CA LEU A 17 0.76 -29.37 -15.69
C LEU A 17 2.19 -28.82 -15.50
N GLY A 18 3.08 -28.97 -16.48
CA GLY A 18 4.45 -28.46 -16.43
C GLY A 18 4.52 -26.93 -16.40
N LYS A 19 3.69 -26.25 -17.19
CA LYS A 19 3.55 -24.78 -17.11
C LYS A 19 2.97 -24.32 -15.76
N LYS A 20 1.99 -25.04 -15.21
CA LYS A 20 1.37 -24.70 -13.92
C LYS A 20 2.36 -24.84 -12.75
N GLY A 21 3.22 -25.86 -12.77
CA GLY A 21 4.30 -26.04 -11.79
C GLY A 21 5.40 -24.98 -11.90
N PHE A 22 5.76 -24.55 -13.11
CA PHE A 22 6.76 -23.50 -13.33
C PHE A 22 6.26 -22.11 -12.91
N LEU A 23 5.01 -21.77 -13.24
CA LEU A 23 4.38 -20.51 -12.82
C LEU A 23 4.20 -20.43 -11.29
N ASN A 24 3.90 -21.54 -10.63
CA ASN A 24 3.84 -21.61 -9.17
C ASN A 24 5.19 -21.37 -8.48
N ASN A 25 6.31 -21.54 -9.19
CA ASN A 25 7.66 -21.29 -8.67
C ASN A 25 8.15 -19.85 -8.93
N LEU A 26 7.46 -19.09 -9.78
CA LEU A 26 7.84 -17.71 -10.12
C LEU A 26 7.25 -16.67 -9.17
N LEU A 27 6.16 -17.01 -8.49
CA LEU A 27 5.47 -16.11 -7.58
C LEU A 27 5.98 -16.32 -6.14
N PRO A 28 6.29 -15.23 -5.41
CA PRO A 28 6.75 -15.32 -4.03
C PRO A 28 5.66 -15.83 -3.10
N ARG A 29 6.05 -16.18 -1.88
CA ARG A 29 5.09 -16.35 -0.78
C ARG A 29 4.84 -15.01 -0.09
N VAL A 30 3.65 -14.84 0.46
CA VAL A 30 3.28 -13.62 1.18
C VAL A 30 3.23 -13.88 2.69
N PHE A 31 4.03 -13.15 3.45
CA PHE A 31 3.93 -13.08 4.90
C PHE A 31 2.86 -12.07 5.29
N ARG A 32 1.91 -12.50 6.10
CA ARG A 32 0.94 -11.60 6.68
C ARG A 32 1.36 -11.14 8.06
N THR A 33 0.75 -10.07 8.52
CA THR A 33 1.00 -9.49 9.84
C THR A 33 0.62 -10.47 10.96
N GLU A 34 -0.32 -11.37 10.70
CA GLU A 34 -0.78 -12.42 11.62
C GLU A 34 0.23 -13.57 11.78
N GLY A 35 1.34 -13.55 11.03
CA GLY A 35 2.44 -14.51 11.13
C GLY A 35 2.29 -15.75 10.23
N ASP A 36 1.22 -15.85 9.46
CA ASP A 36 1.02 -16.92 8.49
C ASP A 36 1.62 -16.61 7.12
N VAL A 37 1.92 -17.67 6.38
CA VAL A 37 2.47 -17.61 5.02
C VAL A 37 1.44 -18.12 4.05
N VAL A 38 1.00 -17.25 3.15
CA VAL A 38 -0.01 -17.57 2.13
C VAL A 38 0.57 -17.54 0.72
N THR A 39 -0.14 -18.17 -0.21
CA THR A 39 0.15 -18.08 -1.64
C THR A 39 -0.12 -16.67 -2.15
N PHE A 40 0.76 -16.17 -3.02
CA PHE A 40 0.55 -14.90 -3.70
C PHE A 40 -0.57 -15.02 -4.73
N GLU A 41 -1.59 -14.16 -4.61
CA GLU A 41 -2.76 -14.14 -5.47
C GLU A 41 -2.86 -12.76 -6.13
N PRO A 42 -2.51 -12.60 -7.43
CA PRO A 42 -2.56 -11.32 -8.13
C PRO A 42 -3.92 -10.63 -8.05
N LYS A 43 -5.00 -11.43 -8.05
CA LYS A 43 -6.37 -10.92 -8.00
C LYS A 43 -6.66 -10.08 -6.75
N LYS A 44 -6.01 -10.35 -5.63
CA LYS A 44 -6.15 -9.55 -4.40
C LYS A 44 -5.59 -8.15 -4.54
N ILE A 45 -4.57 -7.97 -5.38
CA ILE A 45 -4.01 -6.65 -5.70
C ILE A 45 -5.00 -5.87 -6.53
N GLU A 46 -5.52 -6.48 -7.60
CA GLU A 46 -6.54 -5.88 -8.46
C GLU A 46 -7.78 -5.47 -7.67
N GLU A 47 -8.32 -6.36 -6.84
CA GLU A 47 -9.47 -6.09 -5.98
C GLU A 47 -9.19 -4.95 -4.98
N SER A 48 -7.99 -4.91 -4.39
CA SER A 48 -7.58 -3.83 -3.47
C SER A 48 -7.47 -2.49 -4.19
N ILE A 49 -6.88 -2.43 -5.39
CA ILE A 49 -6.81 -1.19 -6.19
C ILE A 49 -8.22 -0.69 -6.50
N ILE A 50 -9.12 -1.57 -6.96
CA ILE A 50 -10.51 -1.18 -7.30
C ILE A 50 -11.27 -0.69 -6.07
N ASN A 51 -11.11 -1.34 -4.91
CA ASN A 51 -11.87 -1.01 -3.71
C ASN A 51 -11.40 0.29 -3.02
N GLU A 52 -10.11 0.58 -3.09
CA GLU A 52 -9.50 1.70 -2.36
C GLU A 52 -9.30 2.93 -3.23
N THR A 53 -9.40 2.79 -4.56
CA THR A 53 -9.22 3.88 -5.52
C THR A 53 -10.43 4.01 -6.43
N CYS A 54 -10.44 5.04 -7.27
CA CYS A 54 -11.49 5.24 -8.28
C CYS A 54 -11.06 4.75 -9.68
N ILE A 55 -10.03 3.91 -9.76
CA ILE A 55 -9.56 3.33 -11.03
C ILE A 55 -10.57 2.30 -11.54
N ASP A 56 -10.84 2.32 -12.84
CA ASP A 56 -11.73 1.35 -13.47
C ASP A 56 -11.11 -0.06 -13.53
N PRO A 57 -11.93 -1.13 -13.60
CA PRO A 57 -11.42 -2.50 -13.58
C PRO A 57 -10.41 -2.84 -14.68
N HIS A 58 -10.50 -2.20 -15.86
CA HIS A 58 -9.56 -2.47 -16.94
C HIS A 58 -8.18 -1.91 -16.61
N SER A 59 -8.09 -0.63 -16.24
CA SER A 59 -6.85 0.00 -15.78
C SER A 59 -6.25 -0.70 -14.55
N ALA A 60 -7.09 -1.09 -13.58
CA ALA A 60 -6.63 -1.82 -12.39
C ALA A 60 -6.00 -3.18 -12.74
N ASN A 61 -6.53 -3.86 -13.77
CA ASN A 61 -5.94 -5.09 -14.29
C ASN A 61 -4.56 -4.84 -14.91
N GLU A 62 -4.41 -3.79 -15.72
CA GLU A 62 -3.13 -3.43 -16.35
C GLU A 62 -2.06 -3.11 -15.30
N ILE A 63 -2.39 -2.28 -14.31
CA ILE A 63 -1.51 -1.98 -13.16
C ILE A 63 -1.13 -3.27 -12.43
N THR A 64 -2.09 -4.15 -12.17
CA THR A 64 -1.82 -5.44 -11.52
C THR A 64 -0.86 -6.30 -12.32
N GLN A 65 -0.96 -6.34 -13.65
CA GLN A 65 -0.02 -7.07 -14.50
C GLN A 65 1.40 -6.49 -14.40
N LEU A 66 1.55 -5.17 -14.37
CA LEU A 66 2.84 -4.50 -14.16
C LEU A 66 3.44 -4.86 -12.80
N VAL A 67 2.62 -4.84 -11.74
CA VAL A 67 3.02 -5.22 -10.38
C VAL A 67 3.53 -6.66 -10.35
N VAL A 68 2.79 -7.59 -10.95
CA VAL A 68 3.19 -9.00 -11.03
C VAL A 68 4.50 -9.16 -11.81
N ARG A 69 4.66 -8.48 -12.95
CA ARG A 69 5.91 -8.52 -13.73
C ARG A 69 7.09 -8.00 -12.91
N ARG A 70 6.91 -6.89 -12.19
CA ARG A 70 7.93 -6.30 -11.29
C ARG A 70 8.33 -7.30 -10.22
N ILE A 71 7.36 -7.89 -9.54
CA ILE A 71 7.57 -8.90 -8.49
C ILE A 71 8.33 -10.11 -9.03
N ILE A 72 7.93 -10.67 -10.18
CA ILE A 72 8.64 -11.81 -10.78
C ILE A 72 10.08 -11.42 -11.15
N SER A 73 10.27 -10.27 -11.79
CA SER A 73 11.59 -9.81 -12.24
C SER A 73 12.57 -9.53 -11.10
N SER A 74 12.06 -9.16 -9.92
CA SER A 74 12.87 -8.88 -8.73
C SER A 74 13.55 -10.11 -8.13
N GLY A 75 13.08 -11.32 -8.45
CA GLY A 75 13.57 -12.56 -7.85
C GLY A 75 13.31 -12.69 -6.34
N MET A 76 12.42 -11.86 -5.79
CA MET A 76 12.05 -11.92 -4.37
C MET A 76 11.36 -13.25 -4.06
N LYS A 77 11.78 -13.90 -2.95
CA LYS A 77 11.18 -15.15 -2.48
C LYS A 77 9.97 -14.92 -1.58
N PHE A 78 9.95 -13.77 -0.92
CA PHE A 78 9.00 -13.43 0.10
C PHE A 78 8.62 -11.96 0.03
N LEU A 79 7.33 -11.68 0.25
CA LEU A 79 6.77 -10.34 0.30
C LEU A 79 5.87 -10.19 1.52
N SER A 80 5.77 -8.98 2.05
CA SER A 80 4.74 -8.63 3.03
C SER A 80 3.65 -7.80 2.36
N GLY A 81 2.47 -7.71 2.98
CA GLY A 81 1.40 -6.81 2.53
C GLY A 81 1.87 -5.37 2.32
N PRO A 82 2.59 -4.74 3.29
CA PRO A 82 3.17 -3.41 3.12
C PRO A 82 4.10 -3.29 1.92
N HIS A 83 4.98 -4.27 1.70
CA HIS A 83 5.91 -4.24 0.58
C HIS A 83 5.19 -4.37 -0.78
N ILE A 84 4.13 -5.18 -0.87
CA ILE A 84 3.28 -5.23 -2.07
C ILE A 84 2.64 -3.86 -2.31
N ARG A 85 2.12 -3.21 -1.26
CA ARG A 85 1.51 -1.88 -1.37
C ARG A 85 2.51 -0.82 -1.86
N GLU A 86 3.74 -0.84 -1.38
CA GLU A 86 4.81 0.04 -1.84
C GLU A 86 5.09 -0.13 -3.35
N ILE A 87 5.15 -1.38 -3.83
CA ILE A 87 5.33 -1.67 -5.26
C ILE A 87 4.15 -1.15 -6.09
N VAL A 88 2.93 -1.32 -5.61
CA VAL A 88 1.72 -0.81 -6.28
C VAL A 88 1.73 0.71 -6.33
N CYS A 89 2.02 1.39 -5.21
CA CYS A 89 2.14 2.85 -5.17
C CYS A 89 3.20 3.37 -6.15
N SER A 90 4.34 2.69 -6.23
CA SER A 90 5.42 3.03 -7.17
C SER A 90 4.94 2.97 -8.62
N ILE A 91 4.25 1.89 -8.99
CA ILE A 91 3.72 1.71 -10.36
C ILE A 91 2.60 2.70 -10.67
N LEU A 92 1.70 2.98 -9.72
CA LEU A 92 0.66 4.02 -9.90
C LEU A 92 1.29 5.39 -10.20
N SER A 93 2.39 5.74 -9.53
CA SER A 93 3.15 6.97 -9.84
C SER A 93 3.85 6.91 -11.21
N GLU A 94 4.49 5.79 -11.55
CA GLU A 94 5.14 5.60 -12.87
C GLU A 94 4.15 5.75 -14.02
N GLU A 95 2.90 5.30 -13.84
CA GLU A 95 1.81 5.35 -14.83
C GLU A 95 0.94 6.63 -14.69
N HIS A 96 1.37 7.63 -13.92
CA HIS A 96 0.71 8.93 -13.75
C HIS A 96 -0.71 8.90 -13.14
N TYR A 97 -1.03 7.87 -12.35
CA TYR A 97 -2.27 7.78 -11.58
C TYR A 97 -2.13 8.46 -10.20
N GLU A 98 -1.85 9.77 -10.18
CA GLU A 98 -1.51 10.52 -8.96
C GLU A 98 -2.62 10.46 -7.89
N GLU A 99 -3.88 10.66 -8.28
CA GLU A 99 -5.02 10.59 -7.35
C GLU A 99 -5.20 9.18 -6.78
N ALA A 100 -5.07 8.15 -7.60
CA ALA A 100 -5.17 6.78 -7.11
C ALA A 100 -4.00 6.43 -6.19
N ARG A 101 -2.78 6.88 -6.52
CA ARG A 101 -1.61 6.72 -5.65
C ARG A 101 -1.83 7.43 -4.31
N LYS A 102 -2.41 8.64 -4.31
CA LYS A 102 -2.76 9.39 -3.10
C LYS A 102 -3.73 8.58 -2.22
N LEU A 103 -4.79 8.01 -2.81
CA LEU A 103 -5.76 7.17 -2.08
C LEU A 103 -5.17 5.83 -1.61
N TYR A 104 -4.31 5.23 -2.43
CA TYR A 104 -3.66 3.96 -2.12
C TYR A 104 -2.46 4.12 -1.18
N THR A 105 -2.11 5.33 -0.77
CA THR A 105 -1.00 5.55 0.17
C THR A 105 -1.39 5.10 1.56
N ARG A 106 -0.45 4.44 2.25
CA ARG A 106 -0.59 4.11 3.67
C ARG A 106 -0.14 5.32 4.49
N ILE A 107 -1.00 5.79 5.39
CA ILE A 107 -0.65 6.79 6.40
C ILE A 107 0.01 6.09 7.61
N GLY A 108 1.05 6.72 8.16
CA GLY A 108 1.87 6.15 9.21
C GLY A 108 3.10 7.02 9.45
N MET A 109 4.11 6.46 10.13
CA MET A 109 5.38 7.13 10.30
C MET A 109 6.55 6.14 10.13
N PRO A 110 7.73 6.61 9.72
CA PRO A 110 8.95 5.80 9.71
C PRO A 110 9.25 5.21 11.09
N LEU A 111 9.83 4.02 11.12
CA LEU A 111 10.21 3.34 12.36
C LEU A 111 11.15 4.21 13.22
N MET A 112 12.17 4.79 12.59
CA MET A 112 13.15 5.66 13.25
C MET A 112 12.49 6.89 13.89
N ASP A 113 11.48 7.46 13.23
CA ASP A 113 10.78 8.64 13.76
C ASP A 113 9.98 8.27 15.01
N TYR A 114 9.36 7.08 15.02
CA TYR A 114 8.67 6.58 16.21
C TYR A 114 9.64 6.26 17.35
N GLU A 115 10.78 5.64 17.04
CA GLU A 115 11.86 5.40 18.02
C GLU A 115 12.39 6.71 18.62
N ALA A 116 12.56 7.75 17.80
CA ALA A 116 12.97 9.06 18.28
C ALA A 116 11.95 9.68 19.25
N ILE A 117 10.64 9.49 19.01
CA ILE A 117 9.58 9.91 19.95
C ILE A 117 9.64 9.09 21.25
N LEU A 118 9.91 7.79 21.18
CA LEU A 118 10.03 6.94 22.36
C LEU A 118 11.19 7.35 23.27
N GLU A 119 12.34 7.68 22.66
CA GLU A 119 13.57 7.99 23.39
C GLU A 119 13.59 9.42 23.93
N ASN A 120 13.13 10.39 23.13
CA ASN A 120 13.33 11.81 23.39
C ASN A 120 12.04 12.57 23.69
N GLY A 121 10.89 11.98 23.38
CA GLY A 121 9.60 12.69 23.37
C GLY A 121 9.55 13.83 22.36
N LEU A 122 8.49 14.63 22.42
CA LEU A 122 8.34 15.86 21.64
C LEU A 122 8.15 17.06 22.57
N ASN A 123 8.73 18.19 22.20
CA ASN A 123 8.58 19.46 22.92
C ASN A 123 7.64 20.41 22.16
N GLU A 124 6.44 19.93 21.83
CA GLU A 124 5.42 20.72 21.13
C GLU A 124 4.49 21.47 22.09
N ASN A 125 4.39 21.02 23.35
CA ASN A 125 3.50 21.61 24.36
C ASN A 125 4.14 21.57 25.75
N ALA A 126 4.38 22.75 26.34
CA ALA A 126 5.00 22.88 27.66
C ALA A 126 4.19 22.24 28.81
N ASN A 127 2.90 22.01 28.61
CA ASN A 127 2.02 21.37 29.60
C ASN A 127 1.97 19.84 29.46
N GLN A 128 2.62 19.28 28.43
CA GLN A 128 2.59 17.85 28.15
C GLN A 128 3.90 17.20 28.60
N HIS A 129 3.79 16.18 29.45
CA HIS A 129 4.94 15.41 29.94
C HIS A 129 5.14 14.14 29.12
N MET A 130 6.38 13.67 29.02
CA MET A 130 6.67 12.39 28.38
C MET A 130 6.11 11.24 29.22
N ASN A 131 5.06 10.61 28.71
CA ASN A 131 4.42 9.41 29.25
C ASN A 131 3.83 8.58 28.09
N PRO A 132 3.45 7.31 28.32
CA PRO A 132 2.92 6.45 27.27
C PRO A 132 1.73 7.05 26.51
N GLU A 133 0.83 7.74 27.21
CA GLU A 133 -0.33 8.40 26.62
C GLU A 133 0.09 9.52 25.67
N SER A 134 1.12 10.30 26.03
CA SER A 134 1.66 11.37 25.20
C SER A 134 2.36 10.83 23.97
N ILE A 135 3.11 9.73 24.11
CA ILE A 135 3.77 9.06 22.98
C ILE A 135 2.73 8.55 21.98
N HIS A 136 1.70 7.83 22.46
CA HIS A 136 0.60 7.40 21.61
C HIS A 136 -0.12 8.59 20.98
N HIS A 137 -0.35 9.66 21.75
CA HIS A 137 -0.99 10.87 21.25
C HIS A 137 -0.18 11.51 20.13
N TRP A 138 1.13 11.68 20.28
CA TRP A 138 2.02 12.24 19.27
C TRP A 138 2.08 11.40 18.00
N ALA A 139 2.14 10.07 18.12
CA ALA A 139 2.11 9.18 16.97
C ALA A 139 0.78 9.25 16.22
N ALA A 140 -0.35 9.21 16.94
CA ALA A 140 -1.68 9.34 16.36
C ALA A 140 -1.88 10.70 15.67
N ASN A 141 -1.37 11.76 16.29
CA ASN A 141 -1.40 13.12 15.77
C ASN A 141 -0.74 13.25 14.39
N ARG A 142 0.37 12.54 14.14
CA ARG A 142 1.03 12.52 12.82
C ARG A 142 0.18 11.80 11.78
N ILE A 143 -0.47 10.69 12.16
CA ILE A 143 -1.39 9.96 11.28
C ILE A 143 -2.58 10.84 10.89
N SER A 144 -3.16 11.58 11.85
CA SER A 144 -4.26 12.50 11.59
C SER A 144 -3.86 13.70 10.72
N ASP A 145 -2.67 14.27 10.92
CA ASP A 145 -2.15 15.33 10.04
C ASP A 145 -2.04 14.84 8.58
N GLU A 146 -1.42 13.69 8.37
CA GLU A 146 -1.27 13.07 7.04
C GLU A 146 -2.64 12.77 6.40
N TYR A 147 -3.60 12.25 7.17
CA TYR A 147 -4.95 12.02 6.69
C TYR A 147 -5.64 13.31 6.25
N ALA A 148 -5.53 14.39 7.04
CA ALA A 148 -6.12 15.67 6.68
C ALA A 148 -5.52 16.23 5.39
N LEU A 149 -4.19 16.19 5.24
CA LEU A 149 -3.48 16.63 4.02
C LEU A 149 -3.84 15.80 2.79
N LEU A 150 -3.96 14.47 2.95
CA LEU A 150 -4.18 13.56 1.83
C LEU A 150 -5.65 13.37 1.48
N ARG A 151 -6.60 13.64 2.39
CA ARG A 151 -8.00 13.26 2.17
C ARG A 151 -9.00 14.39 2.34
N ILE A 152 -8.73 15.36 3.20
CA ILE A 152 -9.71 16.39 3.53
C ILE A 152 -9.42 17.68 2.77
N LEU A 153 -8.16 18.12 2.78
CA LEU A 153 -7.74 19.30 2.05
C LEU A 153 -7.63 19.01 0.56
N ASP A 154 -7.91 20.03 -0.24
CA ASP A 154 -7.53 19.97 -1.65
C ASP A 154 -6.00 20.07 -1.81
N SER A 155 -5.52 19.75 -3.01
CA SER A 155 -4.08 19.73 -3.28
C SER A 155 -3.43 21.11 -3.19
N GLU A 156 -4.17 22.20 -3.39
CA GLU A 156 -3.64 23.57 -3.31
C GLU A 156 -3.49 24.01 -1.85
N GLU A 157 -4.52 23.78 -1.03
CA GLU A 157 -4.54 24.03 0.41
C GLU A 157 -3.47 23.22 1.14
N ALA A 158 -3.35 21.93 0.83
CA ALA A 158 -2.33 21.07 1.42
C ALA A 158 -0.91 21.57 1.09
N HIS A 159 -0.66 21.95 -0.17
CA HIS A 159 0.63 22.52 -0.56
C HIS A 159 0.90 23.85 0.14
N ALA A 160 -0.05 24.78 0.13
CA ALA A 160 0.09 26.07 0.80
C ALA A 160 0.41 25.89 2.31
N HIS A 161 -0.19 24.88 2.95
CA HIS A 161 0.13 24.56 4.35
C HIS A 161 1.56 24.04 4.52
N LEU A 162 1.97 23.10 3.67
CA LEU A 162 3.30 22.47 3.73
C LEU A 162 4.44 23.43 3.38
N TYR A 163 4.22 24.37 2.47
CA TYR A 163 5.20 25.40 2.09
C TYR A 163 5.23 26.60 3.05
N GLY A 164 4.26 26.70 3.97
CA GLY A 164 4.18 27.78 4.94
C GLY A 164 3.51 29.06 4.43
N ASP A 165 2.84 29.00 3.27
CA ASP A 165 2.01 30.09 2.76
C ASP A 165 0.77 30.31 3.64
N ILE A 166 0.22 29.22 4.19
CA ILE A 166 -0.84 29.23 5.20
C ILE A 166 -0.47 28.32 6.39
N HIS A 167 -1.03 28.60 7.56
CA HIS A 167 -0.93 27.71 8.71
C HIS A 167 -2.32 27.29 9.19
N ILE A 168 -2.67 26.02 9.00
CA ILE A 168 -3.91 25.44 9.50
C ILE A 168 -3.70 25.03 10.95
N HIS A 169 -4.23 25.83 11.86
CA HIS A 169 -4.16 25.54 13.29
C HIS A 169 -4.87 24.22 13.60
N LEU A 170 -4.20 23.36 14.38
CA LEU A 170 -4.76 22.11 14.88
C LEU A 170 -5.20 21.13 13.77
N LEU A 171 -4.45 21.06 12.66
CA LEU A 171 -4.72 20.19 11.51
C LEU A 171 -5.08 18.73 11.90
N ARG A 172 -4.38 18.14 12.87
CA ARG A 172 -4.68 16.83 13.47
C ARG A 172 -6.10 16.60 14.01
N TYR A 173 -6.92 17.64 14.14
CA TYR A 173 -8.31 17.52 14.61
C TYR A 173 -9.33 17.85 13.52
N PHE A 174 -8.87 18.13 12.30
CA PHE A 174 -9.71 18.62 11.20
C PHE A 174 -10.79 17.60 10.79
N ASP A 175 -10.54 16.31 10.99
CA ASP A 175 -11.46 15.20 10.75
C ASP A 175 -12.41 14.89 11.93
N LEU A 176 -12.06 15.31 13.15
CA LEU A 176 -12.71 14.85 14.37
C LEU A 176 -13.65 15.86 15.02
N ARG A 177 -13.38 17.16 14.91
CA ARG A 177 -14.20 18.19 15.56
C ARG A 177 -14.06 19.58 14.93
N PRO A 178 -15.11 20.42 15.01
CA PRO A 178 -14.98 21.83 14.66
C PRO A 178 -13.97 22.53 15.56
N PHE A 179 -13.42 23.62 15.05
CA PHE A 179 -12.62 24.53 15.86
C PHE A 179 -13.55 25.25 16.86
N CYS A 180 -13.18 25.17 18.14
CA CYS A 180 -13.88 25.64 19.36
C CYS A 180 -15.32 25.13 19.60
#